data_AF-A0A2G2PWD5-F1
#
_entry.id   AF-A0A2G2PWD5-F1
#
_cell.length_a   1.000
_cell.length_b   1.000
_cell.length_c   1.000
_cell.angle_alpha   90.00
_cell.angle_beta   90.00
_cell.angle_gamma   90.00
#
_symmetry.space_group_name_H-M   'P 1'
#
loop_
_entity.id
_entity.type
_entity.pdbx_description
1 polymer ?
#
loop_
_entity_poly.entity_id
_entity_poly.type
_entity_poly.pdbx_seq_one_letter_code
_entity_poly.pdbx_strand_id
1 'polypeptide(L)'
;MKAIKTVFIVLFVLVMSCEKQDSSKIELDSNFTFKSLTNNKIGIEKDGKFTLNVINDEVMDAFKKFSLKNGLDLKPLSFKVITIDENNYLRFYNEDDQVSTIVLIKGDNGHYKTGGTVCTSTVCSSGGGCIPNGLYCTPCKPFGPDGPTSSDCKRVTSNEN
;
A
#
# COMPACT_ATOMS: atom_id res chain seq x y z
N MET A 1 20.73 -74.44 4.38
CA MET A 1 21.44 -73.23 4.83
C MET A 1 20.60 -72.01 4.54
N LYS A 2 20.31 -71.25 5.60
CA LYS A 2 20.03 -69.80 5.68
C LYS A 2 18.96 -69.18 4.75
N ALA A 3 17.74 -69.16 5.29
CA ALA A 3 16.91 -67.98 5.57
C ALA A 3 16.89 -66.83 4.53
N ILE A 4 15.79 -66.75 3.79
CA ILE A 4 15.36 -65.51 3.12
C ILE A 4 14.64 -64.66 4.18
N LYS A 5 15.26 -63.54 4.53
CA LYS A 5 14.82 -62.57 5.54
C LYS A 5 13.69 -61.69 5.01
N THR A 6 12.55 -61.77 5.68
CA THR A 6 11.72 -60.65 6.22
C THR A 6 11.76 -59.27 5.52
N VAL A 7 10.62 -58.92 4.90
CA VAL A 7 9.81 -57.67 5.02
C VAL A 7 10.49 -56.30 5.02
N PHE A 8 10.05 -55.41 4.11
CA PHE A 8 9.67 -54.02 4.45
C PHE A 8 8.63 -53.51 3.42
N ILE A 9 7.34 -53.69 3.73
CA ILE A 9 6.24 -52.97 3.06
C ILE A 9 6.24 -51.57 3.65
N VAL A 10 6.74 -50.58 2.90
CA VAL A 10 6.62 -49.16 3.26
C VAL A 10 5.25 -48.69 2.79
N LEU A 11 4.29 -48.76 3.72
CA LEU A 11 2.98 -48.16 3.61
C LEU A 11 3.15 -46.62 3.71
N PHE A 12 3.21 -45.94 2.57
CA PHE A 12 3.17 -44.48 2.52
C PHE A 12 1.74 -44.03 2.81
N VAL A 13 1.40 -43.92 4.09
CA VAL A 13 0.18 -43.24 4.55
C VAL A 13 0.43 -41.75 4.37
N LEU A 14 0.09 -41.23 3.19
CA LEU A 14 -0.12 -39.80 3.02
C LEU A 14 -1.39 -39.43 3.80
N VAL A 15 -1.22 -39.14 5.08
CA VAL A 15 -2.16 -38.29 5.81
C VAL A 15 -2.16 -36.93 5.12
N MET A 16 -3.00 -36.77 4.10
CA MET A 16 -3.49 -35.44 3.74
C MET A 16 -4.34 -34.96 4.92
N SER A 17 -3.66 -34.39 5.91
CA SER A 17 -4.30 -33.48 6.83
C SER A 17 -4.71 -32.28 5.99
N CYS A 18 -5.95 -32.30 5.50
CA CYS A 18 -6.67 -31.09 5.15
C CYS A 18 -6.70 -30.25 6.43
N GLU A 19 -5.69 -29.38 6.59
CA GLU A 19 -5.86 -28.20 7.41
C GLU A 19 -7.10 -27.51 6.87
N LYS A 20 -8.10 -27.39 7.74
CA LYS A 20 -9.29 -26.60 7.48
C LYS A 20 -8.78 -25.19 7.22
N GLN A 21 -8.66 -24.86 5.94
CA GLN A 21 -8.44 -23.50 5.51
C GLN A 21 -9.71 -22.77 5.90
N ASP A 22 -9.64 -22.04 7.02
CA ASP A 22 -10.64 -21.07 7.41
C ASP A 22 -10.68 -20.06 6.27
N SER A 23 -11.53 -20.32 5.29
CA SER A 23 -11.92 -19.36 4.29
C SER A 23 -12.79 -18.36 5.04
N SER A 24 -12.15 -17.37 5.66
CA SER A 24 -12.80 -16.12 6.01
C SER A 24 -13.47 -15.64 4.73
N LYS A 25 -14.80 -15.79 4.68
CA LYS A 25 -15.63 -15.21 3.63
C LYS A 25 -15.36 -13.72 3.67
N ILE A 26 -14.51 -13.24 2.76
CA ILE A 26 -14.45 -11.82 2.43
C ILE A 26 -15.81 -11.55 1.81
N GLU A 27 -16.72 -10.94 2.57
CA GLU A 27 -17.94 -10.34 2.04
C GLU A 27 -17.52 -9.30 1.02
N LEU A 28 -17.47 -9.73 -0.24
CA LEU A 28 -17.09 -8.94 -1.39
C LEU A 28 -18.39 -8.52 -2.04
N ASP A 29 -19.04 -7.47 -1.52
CA ASP A 29 -20.06 -6.72 -2.25
C ASP A 29 -20.46 -5.43 -1.50
N SER A 30 -19.62 -4.41 -1.67
CA SER A 30 -19.95 -2.98 -1.78
C SER A 30 -18.63 -2.18 -1.76
N ASN A 31 -18.55 -1.13 -2.58
CA ASN A 31 -17.42 -0.20 -2.49
C ASN A 31 -17.37 0.40 -1.09
N PHE A 32 -16.17 0.53 -0.50
CA PHE A 32 -16.05 1.26 0.75
C PHE A 32 -16.39 2.73 0.52
N THR A 33 -17.08 3.35 1.46
CA THR A 33 -17.25 4.82 1.42
C THR A 33 -15.95 5.49 1.81
N PHE A 34 -15.29 6.17 0.87
CA PHE A 34 -14.01 6.82 1.12
C PHE A 34 -14.18 8.29 1.56
N LYS A 35 -14.44 8.52 2.85
CA LYS A 35 -14.74 9.85 3.42
C LYS A 35 -13.51 10.74 3.66
N SER A 36 -12.40 10.14 4.10
CA SER A 36 -11.13 10.83 4.36
C SER A 36 -9.97 10.15 3.64
N LEU A 37 -8.94 10.94 3.33
CA LEU A 37 -7.74 10.44 2.65
C LEU A 37 -6.90 9.54 3.56
N THR A 38 -6.76 9.91 4.83
CA THR A 38 -5.87 9.24 5.80
C THR A 38 -6.64 8.30 6.71
N ASN A 39 -6.00 7.20 7.13
CA ASN A 39 -6.54 6.22 8.09
C ASN A 39 -7.88 5.59 7.67
N ASN A 40 -8.15 5.50 6.36
CA ASN A 40 -9.44 5.03 5.86
C ASN A 40 -9.30 3.78 4.98
N LYS A 41 -10.29 2.89 5.02
CA LYS A 41 -10.32 1.67 4.20
C LYS A 41 -10.38 2.05 2.73
N ILE A 42 -9.53 1.44 1.91
CA ILE A 42 -9.38 1.81 0.50
C ILE A 42 -9.35 0.60 -0.44
N GLY A 43 -8.99 -0.58 0.07
CA GLY A 43 -8.85 -1.75 -0.77
C GLY A 43 -8.87 -3.05 0.00
N ILE A 44 -8.75 -4.14 -0.75
CA ILE A 44 -8.70 -5.51 -0.25
C ILE A 44 -7.58 -6.28 -0.94
N GLU A 45 -7.10 -7.33 -0.29
CA GLU A 45 -6.29 -8.34 -0.94
C GLU A 45 -7.19 -9.30 -1.72
N LYS A 46 -6.87 -9.50 -3.00
CA LYS A 46 -7.49 -10.50 -3.86
C LYS A 46 -6.39 -11.23 -4.61
N ASP A 47 -6.35 -12.56 -4.51
CA ASP A 47 -5.33 -13.41 -5.13
C ASP A 47 -3.89 -12.99 -4.79
N GLY A 48 -3.67 -12.61 -3.52
CA GLY A 48 -2.37 -12.14 -3.02
C GLY A 48 -1.94 -10.77 -3.52
N LYS A 49 -2.84 -9.99 -4.14
CA LYS A 49 -2.56 -8.66 -4.68
C LYS A 49 -3.52 -7.62 -4.13
N PHE A 50 -3.02 -6.40 -3.94
CA PHE A 50 -3.87 -5.26 -3.61
C PHE A 50 -4.86 -4.99 -4.75
N THR A 51 -6.13 -4.85 -4.40
CA THR A 51 -7.20 -4.40 -5.28
C THR A 51 -7.88 -3.19 -4.64
N LEU A 52 -7.97 -2.10 -5.39
CA LEU A 52 -8.70 -0.90 -4.98
C LEU A 52 -10.19 -1.24 -4.88
N ASN A 53 -10.82 -0.96 -3.75
CA ASN A 53 -12.25 -1.24 -3.49
C ASN A 53 -13.01 0.03 -3.12
N VAL A 54 -12.70 1.12 -3.82
CA VAL A 54 -13.30 2.45 -3.70
C VAL A 54 -13.39 3.06 -5.10
N ILE A 55 -14.27 4.05 -5.28
CA ILE A 55 -14.42 4.75 -6.55
C ILE A 55 -13.25 5.73 -6.73
N ASN A 56 -12.63 5.74 -7.92
CA ASN A 56 -11.48 6.59 -8.21
C ASN A 56 -11.75 8.09 -7.93
N ASP A 57 -12.94 8.57 -8.31
CA ASP A 57 -13.33 9.97 -8.08
C ASP A 57 -13.41 10.31 -6.59
N GLU A 58 -13.85 9.37 -5.74
CA GLU A 58 -13.85 9.58 -4.29
C GLU A 58 -12.42 9.71 -3.73
N VAL A 59 -11.46 8.97 -4.29
CA VAL A 59 -10.04 9.07 -3.91
C VAL A 59 -9.46 10.42 -4.31
N MET A 60 -9.75 10.88 -5.53
CA MET A 60 -9.30 12.19 -6.04
C MET A 60 -9.91 13.33 -5.22
N ASP A 61 -11.21 13.27 -4.94
CA ASP A 61 -11.92 14.25 -4.13
C ASP A 61 -11.43 14.29 -2.68
N ALA A 62 -11.20 13.11 -2.08
CA ALA A 62 -10.64 13.02 -0.73
C ALA A 62 -9.23 13.62 -0.67
N PHE A 63 -8.39 13.39 -1.68
CA PHE A 63 -7.08 14.01 -1.76
C PHE A 63 -7.15 15.52 -1.92
N LYS A 64 -7.99 16.02 -2.82
CA LYS A 64 -8.20 17.47 -3.00
C LYS A 64 -8.67 18.14 -1.71
N LYS A 65 -9.64 17.55 -1.01
CA LYS A 65 -10.11 18.04 0.30
C LYS A 65 -9.01 18.03 1.35
N PHE A 66 -8.23 16.96 1.43
CA PHE A 66 -7.09 16.86 2.35
C PHE A 66 -6.04 17.94 2.06
N SER A 67 -5.70 18.13 0.79
CA SER A 67 -4.72 19.11 0.32
C SER A 67 -5.11 20.53 0.73
N LEU A 68 -6.37 20.91 0.51
CA LEU A 68 -6.91 22.22 0.92
C LEU A 68 -6.94 22.37 2.45
N LYS A 69 -7.43 21.35 3.18
CA LYS A 69 -7.50 21.37 4.66
C LYS A 69 -6.14 21.59 5.31
N ASN A 70 -5.07 21.12 4.69
CA ASN A 70 -3.70 21.20 5.21
C ASN A 70 -2.84 22.30 4.56
N GLY A 71 -3.44 23.22 3.80
CA GLY A 71 -2.71 24.33 3.18
C GLY A 71 -1.62 23.89 2.19
N LEU A 72 -1.83 22.76 1.50
CA LEU A 72 -0.93 22.30 0.45
C LEU A 72 -1.30 22.89 -0.92
N ASP A 73 -2.59 23.14 -1.16
CA ASP A 73 -3.14 23.66 -2.42
C ASP A 73 -2.78 22.85 -3.69
N LEU A 74 -2.50 21.57 -3.51
CA LEU A 74 -2.24 20.60 -4.57
C LEU A 74 -3.54 20.17 -5.26
N LYS A 75 -3.48 20.08 -6.58
CA LYS A 75 -4.55 19.57 -7.45
C LYS A 75 -4.10 18.24 -8.08
N PRO A 76 -4.73 17.11 -7.71
CA PRO A 76 -4.33 15.83 -8.28
C PRO A 76 -4.83 15.72 -9.73
N LEU A 77 -3.94 15.31 -10.64
CA LEU A 77 -4.29 14.95 -12.02
C LEU A 77 -4.61 13.46 -12.13
N SER A 78 -3.90 12.62 -11.39
CA SER A 78 -4.11 11.18 -11.35
C SER A 78 -3.54 10.57 -10.08
N PHE A 79 -3.85 9.31 -9.84
CA PHE A 79 -3.17 8.51 -8.84
C PHE A 79 -2.82 7.12 -9.38
N LYS A 80 -1.84 6.47 -8.75
CA LYS A 80 -1.46 5.09 -8.99
C LYS A 80 -1.15 4.38 -7.69
N VAL A 81 -1.41 3.08 -7.66
CA VAL A 81 -0.86 2.20 -6.64
C VAL A 81 0.50 1.73 -7.13
N ILE A 82 1.53 1.86 -6.30
CA ILE A 82 2.88 1.43 -6.59
C ILE A 82 3.38 0.52 -5.49
N THR A 83 4.31 -0.38 -5.82
CA THR A 83 4.96 -1.26 -4.87
C THR A 83 6.45 -0.92 -4.81
N ILE A 84 6.97 -0.68 -3.62
CA ILE A 84 8.38 -0.40 -3.35
C ILE A 84 8.77 -1.26 -2.14
N ASP A 85 9.81 -2.08 -2.25
CA ASP A 85 10.30 -2.95 -1.17
C ASP A 85 9.16 -3.72 -0.47
N GLU A 86 8.33 -4.40 -1.27
CA GLU A 86 7.16 -5.20 -0.84
C GLU A 86 6.02 -4.42 -0.16
N ASN A 87 6.17 -3.10 0.00
CA ASN A 87 5.16 -2.24 0.56
C ASN A 87 4.36 -1.56 -0.57
N ASN A 88 3.04 -1.48 -0.38
CA ASN A 88 2.15 -0.80 -1.31
C ASN A 88 1.94 0.65 -0.90
N TYR A 89 1.87 1.54 -1.88
CA TYR A 89 1.66 2.97 -1.69
C TYR A 89 0.66 3.50 -2.68
N LEU A 90 -0.12 4.50 -2.25
CA LEU A 90 -0.94 5.33 -3.11
C LEU A 90 -0.16 6.59 -3.45
N ARG A 91 0.08 6.83 -4.73
CA ARG A 91 0.81 8.00 -5.24
C ARG A 91 -0.09 8.87 -6.11
N PHE A 92 -0.20 10.13 -5.74
CA PHE A 92 -0.84 11.18 -6.52
C PHE A 92 0.20 11.93 -7.35
N TYR A 93 -0.16 12.25 -8.59
CA TYR A 93 0.58 13.11 -9.50
C TYR A 93 -0.22 14.40 -9.67
N ASN A 94 0.37 15.54 -9.33
CA ASN A 94 -0.31 16.82 -9.24
C ASN A 94 -0.02 17.71 -10.46
N GLU A 95 -0.83 18.75 -10.67
CA GLU A 95 -0.68 19.72 -11.77
C GLU A 95 0.66 20.47 -11.79
N ASP A 96 1.30 20.64 -10.64
CA ASP A 96 2.52 21.40 -10.43
C ASP A 96 3.79 20.52 -10.46
N ASP A 97 3.70 19.37 -11.13
CA ASP A 97 4.73 18.34 -11.20
C ASP A 97 5.18 17.78 -9.84
N GLN A 98 4.42 18.04 -8.76
CA GLN A 98 4.64 17.42 -7.46
C GLN A 98 4.01 16.03 -7.40
N VAL A 99 4.60 15.16 -6.58
CA VAL A 99 4.01 13.86 -6.23
C VAL A 99 3.76 13.77 -4.74
N SER A 100 2.62 13.19 -4.37
CA SER A 100 2.27 12.91 -2.97
C SER A 100 2.08 11.42 -2.77
N THR A 101 2.80 10.83 -1.82
CA THR A 101 2.79 9.39 -1.54
C THR A 101 2.20 9.12 -0.15
N ILE A 102 1.38 8.08 -0.06
CA ILE A 102 0.72 7.60 1.16
C ILE A 102 0.93 6.09 1.23
N VAL A 103 1.29 5.56 2.40
CA VAL A 103 1.42 4.11 2.58
C VAL A 103 0.05 3.44 2.61
N LEU A 104 -0.05 2.24 2.02
CA LEU A 104 -1.21 1.36 2.14
C LEU A 104 -0.89 0.26 3.15
N ILE A 105 -1.53 0.35 4.32
CA ILE A 105 -1.30 -0.55 5.44
C ILE A 105 -2.29 -1.70 5.33
N LYS A 106 -1.75 -2.92 5.22
CA LYS A 106 -2.52 -4.15 5.33
C LYS A 106 -2.97 -4.32 6.79
N GLY A 107 -4.29 -4.36 7.00
CA GLY A 107 -4.90 -4.69 8.28
C GLY A 107 -5.34 -6.15 8.34
N ASP A 108 -6.05 -6.48 9.40
CA ASP A 108 -6.59 -7.81 9.61
C ASP A 108 -7.66 -8.15 8.55
N ASN A 109 -7.76 -9.43 8.21
CA ASN A 109 -8.71 -9.98 7.21
C ASN A 109 -8.48 -9.50 5.76
N GLY A 110 -7.26 -9.08 5.42
CA GLY A 110 -6.90 -8.72 4.04
C GLY A 110 -7.40 -7.35 3.60
N HIS A 111 -7.95 -6.52 4.50
CA HIS A 111 -8.29 -5.14 4.17
C HIS A 111 -7.05 -4.24 4.14
N TYR A 112 -7.05 -3.24 3.28
CA TYR A 112 -6.05 -2.18 3.27
C TYR A 112 -6.66 -0.85 3.67
N LYS A 113 -5.92 -0.09 4.47
CA LYS A 113 -6.21 1.30 4.79
C LYS A 113 -5.06 2.22 4.35
N THR A 114 -5.38 3.47 4.07
CA THR A 114 -4.35 4.49 3.93
C THR A 114 -3.69 4.79 5.28
N GLY A 115 -2.40 5.10 5.27
CA GLY A 115 -1.69 5.57 6.45
C GLY A 115 -2.07 7.01 6.82
N GLY A 116 -1.61 7.45 8.00
CA GLY A 116 -1.83 8.80 8.50
C GLY A 116 -0.89 9.86 7.93
N THR A 117 0.22 9.46 7.28
CA THR A 117 1.24 10.38 6.78
C THR A 117 1.20 10.48 5.26
N VAL A 118 1.17 11.71 4.75
CA VAL A 118 1.32 12.06 3.35
C VAL A 118 2.66 12.77 3.16
N CYS A 119 3.45 12.27 2.23
CA CYS A 119 4.75 12.82 1.87
C CYS A 119 4.71 13.40 0.46
N THR A 120 4.94 14.70 0.32
CA THR A 120 4.95 15.40 -0.97
C THR A 120 6.38 15.79 -1.35
N SER A 121 6.70 15.70 -2.63
CA SER A 121 7.99 16.14 -3.19
C SER A 121 7.83 16.69 -4.60
N THR A 122 8.64 17.69 -4.93
CA THR A 122 8.79 18.31 -6.25
C THR A 122 10.05 17.78 -6.92
N VAL A 123 11.20 17.89 -6.24
CA VAL A 123 12.53 17.64 -6.81
C VAL A 123 12.70 16.19 -7.27
N CYS A 124 12.11 15.24 -6.56
CA CYS A 124 12.18 13.82 -6.90
C CYS A 124 10.89 13.28 -7.51
N SER A 125 10.00 14.12 -8.05
CA SER A 125 8.76 13.64 -8.66
C SER A 125 9.02 12.64 -9.80
N SER A 126 10.10 12.85 -10.56
CA SER A 126 10.60 11.94 -11.59
C SER A 126 11.40 10.75 -11.04
N GLY A 127 12.02 10.89 -9.87
CA GLY A 127 12.89 9.89 -9.23
C GLY A 127 12.19 8.97 -8.23
N GLY A 128 10.85 8.97 -8.21
CA GLY A 128 10.08 8.08 -7.35
C GLY A 128 9.60 8.68 -6.03
N GLY A 129 9.74 9.99 -5.81
CA GLY A 129 9.10 10.77 -4.74
C GLY A 129 9.48 10.40 -3.31
N CYS A 130 9.07 11.24 -2.35
CA CYS A 130 9.26 10.92 -0.92
C CYS A 130 8.35 9.79 -0.47
N ILE A 131 8.87 8.92 0.40
CA ILE A 131 8.17 7.70 0.86
C ILE A 131 7.80 7.83 2.33
N PRO A 132 6.54 7.64 2.73
CA PRO A 132 6.16 7.58 4.13
C PRO A 132 6.84 6.42 4.88
N ASN A 133 7.37 6.71 6.06
CA ASN A 133 7.88 5.73 7.02
C ASN A 133 7.31 6.04 8.40
N GLY A 134 6.16 5.44 8.71
CA GLY A 134 5.38 5.74 9.91
C GLY A 134 4.94 7.20 9.96
N LEU A 135 5.44 7.95 10.95
CA LEU A 135 5.15 9.38 11.14
C LEU A 135 6.12 10.31 10.41
N TYR A 136 7.05 9.76 9.62
CA TYR A 136 8.10 10.50 8.93
C TYR A 136 8.03 10.30 7.41
N CYS A 137 8.76 11.15 6.69
CA CYS A 137 8.98 10.99 5.25
C CYS A 137 10.45 10.65 5.03
N THR A 138 10.70 9.51 4.40
CA THR A 138 12.04 9.15 3.92
C THR A 138 12.38 10.02 2.71
N PRO A 139 13.50 10.76 2.77
CA PRO A 139 14.09 11.47 1.65
C PRO A 139 14.20 10.59 0.40
N CYS A 140 13.75 11.12 -0.71
CA CYS A 140 14.17 10.62 -2.01
C CYS A 140 15.63 11.04 -2.28
N LYS A 141 16.38 10.20 -2.99
CA LYS A 141 17.65 10.60 -3.59
C LYS A 141 17.39 10.94 -5.05
N PRO A 142 17.66 12.17 -5.52
CA PRO A 142 17.57 12.44 -6.96
C PRO A 142 18.54 11.52 -7.71
N PHE A 143 18.10 11.00 -8.85
CA PHE A 143 18.96 10.16 -9.69
C PHE A 143 20.05 11.04 -10.34
N GLY A 144 21.32 10.68 -10.14
CA GLY A 144 22.48 11.25 -10.83
C GLY A 144 23.60 11.73 -9.89
N PRO A 145 24.87 11.73 -10.33
CA PRO A 145 26.00 12.27 -9.57
C PRO A 145 25.90 13.78 -9.32
N ASP A 146 25.08 14.48 -10.11
CA ASP A 146 24.87 15.94 -10.07
C ASP A 146 23.47 16.33 -9.54
N GLY A 147 22.71 15.37 -8.99
CA GLY A 147 21.38 15.65 -8.44
C GLY A 147 21.43 16.55 -7.21
N PRO A 148 20.42 17.40 -6.97
CA PRO A 148 20.38 18.28 -5.80
C PRO A 148 20.54 17.49 -4.50
N THR A 149 21.47 17.92 -3.63
CA THR A 149 21.84 17.20 -2.40
C THR A 149 20.78 17.27 -1.30
N SER A 150 19.71 18.05 -1.47
CA SER A 150 18.63 18.22 -0.50
C SER A 150 17.32 17.65 -1.01
N SER A 151 16.76 16.69 -0.29
CA SER A 151 15.38 16.23 -0.50
C SER A 151 14.38 17.28 -0.04
N ASP A 152 13.34 17.54 -0.84
CA ASP A 152 12.30 18.54 -0.57
C ASP A 152 11.02 17.94 0.05
N CYS A 153 11.15 16.87 0.84
CA CYS A 153 10.01 16.17 1.41
C CYS A 153 9.19 17.07 2.35
N LYS A 154 8.01 17.47 1.90
CA LYS A 154 6.98 18.09 2.75
C LYS A 154 6.11 17.00 3.36
N ARG A 155 5.99 17.02 4.70
CA ARG A 155 5.21 16.05 5.46
C ARG A 155 3.92 16.66 5.99
N VAL A 156 2.84 15.90 5.89
CA VAL A 156 1.60 16.13 6.64
C VAL A 156 1.17 14.82 7.29
N THR A 157 0.90 14.84 8.60
CA THR A 157 0.46 13.67 9.36
C THR A 157 -0.88 13.98 10.03
N SER A 158 -1.88 13.12 9.82
CA SER A 158 -3.15 13.20 10.53
C SER A 158 -2.98 12.75 11.98
N ASN A 159 -3.41 13.57 12.93
CA ASN A 159 -3.41 13.24 14.37
C ASN A 159 -4.66 12.44 14.81
N GLU A 160 -5.39 11.84 13.88
CA GLU A 160 -6.59 11.08 14.19
C GLU A 160 -6.19 9.69 14.70
N ASN A 161 -6.17 9.56 16.03
CA ASN A 161 -6.16 8.30 16.80
C ASN A 161 -7.53 7.61 16.72
#